data_AF-A0A7C4V0Q2-F1
#
_entry.id   AF-A0A7C4V0Q2-F1
#
_cell.length_a   1.000
_cell.length_b   1.000
_cell.length_c   1.000
_cell.angle_alpha   90.00
_cell.angle_beta   90.00
_cell.angle_gamma   90.00
#
_symmetry.space_group_name_H-M   'P 1'
#
loop_
_entity.id
_entity.type
_entity.pdbx_description
1 polymer ?
#
loop_
_entity_poly.entity_id
_entity_poly.type
_entity_poly.pdbx_seq_one_letter_code
_entity_poly.pdbx_strand_id
1 'polypeptide(L)'
;MWISSVEQVGSFLLTTGKPFSVNEVLRRELLKMFKEDQAINDPSGWRDPALHKHHCKRIKEIVKQHGWPTADMVGENGAMAAWLLVQHHDELEFQKYCLYFIEKAAREH
;
A
#
# COMPACT_ATOMS: atom_id res chain seq x y z
N MET A 1 -20.40 43.67 -32.26
CA MET A 1 -19.08 43.50 -32.90
C MET A 1 -18.06 44.22 -32.01
N TRP A 2 -16.96 43.53 -31.65
CA TRP A 2 -15.86 43.93 -30.73
C TRP A 2 -16.26 43.96 -29.22
N ILE A 3 -15.50 43.49 -28.20
CA ILE A 3 -14.05 43.53 -27.91
C ILE A 3 -13.60 42.29 -27.07
N SER A 4 -12.30 41.98 -27.14
CA SER A 4 -11.43 40.93 -26.59
C SER A 4 -11.29 40.73 -25.06
N SER A 5 -10.77 39.54 -24.70
CA SER A 5 -9.80 39.25 -23.62
C SER A 5 -10.20 39.40 -22.14
N VAL A 6 -10.19 38.27 -21.39
CA VAL A 6 -9.69 38.22 -20.00
C VAL A 6 -9.03 36.87 -19.76
N GLU A 7 -7.70 36.83 -19.76
CA GLU A 7 -6.99 35.91 -18.88
C GLU A 7 -7.01 36.46 -17.45
N GLN A 8 -7.00 35.54 -16.49
CA GLN A 8 -6.43 35.70 -15.15
C GLN A 8 -7.25 36.45 -14.09
N VAL A 9 -8.07 35.68 -13.35
CA VAL A 9 -8.40 35.86 -11.93
C VAL A 9 -8.86 34.49 -11.39
N GLY A 10 -8.39 33.95 -10.27
CA GLY A 10 -7.51 34.52 -9.26
C GLY A 10 -6.91 33.45 -8.36
N SER A 11 -5.87 33.87 -7.67
CA SER A 11 -5.32 33.20 -6.50
C SER A 11 -5.82 33.95 -5.27
N PHE A 12 -6.62 33.33 -4.40
CA PHE A 12 -6.56 33.63 -2.96
C PHE A 12 -7.25 32.58 -2.06
N LEU A 13 -6.41 31.96 -1.22
CA LEU A 13 -6.64 31.37 0.12
C LEU A 13 -7.72 30.29 0.33
N LEU A 14 -7.30 29.09 0.75
CA LEU A 14 -7.20 28.69 2.17
C LEU A 14 -6.66 27.26 2.29
N THR A 15 -5.89 27.04 3.34
CA THR A 15 -5.14 25.82 3.70
C THR A 15 -6.04 24.70 4.20
N THR A 16 -6.04 23.55 3.53
CA THR A 16 -6.15 22.21 4.17
C THR A 16 -5.45 21.19 3.28
N GLY A 17 -4.32 20.65 3.75
CA GLY A 17 -3.70 19.42 3.24
C GLY A 17 -3.36 19.37 1.76
N LYS A 18 -2.07 19.46 1.42
CA LYS A 18 -1.57 18.89 0.15
C LYS A 18 -2.11 17.44 0.08
N PRO A 19 -2.80 16.99 -0.98
CA PRO A 19 -3.10 15.57 -1.09
C PRO A 19 -1.74 14.86 -1.04
N PHE A 20 -1.53 14.00 -0.04
CA PHE A 20 -0.36 13.14 -0.04
C PHE A 20 -0.45 12.33 -1.31
N SER A 21 0.38 12.66 -2.30
CA SER A 21 0.41 11.91 -3.54
C SER A 21 0.82 10.49 -3.20
N VAL A 22 -0.01 9.52 -3.58
CA VAL A 22 0.23 8.09 -3.37
C VAL A 22 1.67 7.73 -3.74
N ASN A 23 2.32 6.91 -2.92
CA ASN A 23 3.64 6.38 -3.21
C ASN A 23 3.53 5.27 -4.28
N GLU A 24 3.51 5.70 -5.55
CA GLU A 24 3.38 4.82 -6.72
C GLU A 24 4.54 3.83 -6.88
N VAL A 25 5.71 4.10 -6.30
CA VAL A 25 6.83 3.15 -6.32
C VAL A 25 6.51 1.98 -5.38
N LEU A 26 6.17 2.28 -4.13
CA LEU A 26 5.85 1.28 -3.12
C LEU A 26 4.58 0.49 -3.48
N ARG A 27 3.55 1.18 -4.00
CA ARG A 27 2.33 0.55 -4.51
C ARG A 27 2.64 -0.50 -5.58
N ARG A 28 3.44 -0.14 -6.59
CA ARG A 28 3.81 -1.08 -7.67
C ARG A 28 4.61 -2.27 -7.16
N GLU A 29 5.50 -2.05 -6.19
CA GLU A 29 6.24 -3.12 -5.54
C GLU A 29 5.31 -4.11 -4.82
N LEU A 30 4.39 -3.60 -3.98
CA LEU A 30 3.42 -4.41 -3.25
C LEU A 30 2.52 -5.22 -4.21
N LEU A 31 2.03 -4.60 -5.28
CA LEU A 31 1.19 -5.28 -6.28
C LEU A 31 1.96 -6.37 -7.04
N LYS A 32 3.24 -6.14 -7.35
CA LYS A 32 4.10 -7.15 -7.99
C LYS A 32 4.30 -8.35 -7.07
N MET A 33 4.68 -8.10 -5.81
CA MET A 33 4.86 -9.16 -4.81
C MET A 33 3.58 -9.94 -4.60
N PHE A 34 2.43 -9.27 -4.48
CA PHE A 34 1.13 -9.90 -4.36
C PHE A 34 0.82 -10.82 -5.55
N LYS A 35 1.01 -10.35 -6.79
CA LYS A 35 0.76 -11.17 -7.98
C LYS A 35 1.64 -12.43 -8.00
N GLU A 36 2.90 -12.29 -7.63
CA GLU A 36 3.85 -13.41 -7.52
C GLU A 36 3.42 -14.39 -6.42
N ASP A 37 3.05 -13.89 -5.24
CA ASP A 37 2.56 -14.70 -4.12
C ASP A 37 1.28 -15.49 -4.47
N GLN A 38 0.31 -14.85 -5.14
CA GLN A 38 -0.93 -15.52 -5.55
C GLN A 38 -0.70 -16.59 -6.62
N ALA A 39 0.28 -16.40 -7.50
CA ALA A 39 0.62 -17.40 -8.52
C ALA A 39 1.26 -18.67 -7.90
N ILE A 40 1.82 -18.55 -6.69
CA ILE A 40 2.52 -19.62 -5.97
C ILE A 40 1.60 -20.27 -4.91
N ASN A 41 0.54 -19.59 -4.50
CA ASN A 41 -0.55 -20.19 -3.72
C ASN A 41 -1.63 -20.84 -4.62
N ASP A 42 -1.21 -21.30 -5.81
CA ASP A 42 -2.05 -22.08 -6.72
C ASP A 42 -2.51 -23.38 -6.02
N PRO A 43 -3.81 -23.75 -6.08
CA PRO A 43 -4.32 -25.01 -5.54
C PRO A 43 -3.63 -26.28 -6.07
N SER A 44 -2.77 -26.20 -7.08
CA SER A 44 -1.85 -27.29 -7.47
C SER A 44 -0.82 -27.65 -6.37
N GLY A 45 -0.65 -26.81 -5.36
CA GLY A 45 0.23 -27.04 -4.21
C GLY A 45 1.71 -26.72 -4.46
N TRP A 46 2.05 -26.10 -5.61
CA TRP A 46 3.43 -25.69 -5.88
C TRP A 46 3.77 -24.37 -5.18
N ARG A 47 4.48 -24.46 -4.05
CA ARG A 47 5.04 -23.30 -3.34
C ARG A 47 6.53 -23.19 -3.62
N ASP A 48 7.00 -22.12 -4.27
CA ASP A 48 8.43 -21.77 -4.32
C ASP A 48 8.88 -21.25 -2.93
N PRO A 49 9.63 -22.04 -2.14
CA PRO A 49 9.98 -21.65 -0.78
C PRO A 49 10.96 -20.48 -0.73
N ALA A 50 11.78 -20.31 -1.79
CA ALA A 50 12.76 -19.24 -1.85
C ALA A 50 12.08 -17.88 -2.10
N LEU A 51 11.12 -17.85 -3.03
CA LEU A 51 10.33 -16.64 -3.31
C LEU A 51 9.43 -16.29 -2.13
N HIS A 52 8.77 -17.27 -1.51
CA HIS A 52 8.01 -17.06 -0.28
C HIS A 52 8.85 -16.41 0.84
N LYS A 53 10.03 -16.98 1.12
CA LYS A 53 10.96 -16.45 2.11
C LYS A 53 11.43 -15.03 1.76
N HIS A 54 11.64 -14.75 0.47
CA HIS A 54 11.98 -13.43 0.00
C HIS A 54 10.86 -12.42 0.28
N HIS A 55 9.60 -12.76 -0.04
CA HIS A 55 8.46 -11.89 0.23
C HIS A 55 8.25 -11.64 1.72
N CYS A 56 8.36 -12.67 2.57
CA CYS A 56 8.30 -12.53 4.03
C CYS A 56 9.34 -11.53 4.56
N LYS A 57 10.59 -11.66 4.09
CA LYS A 57 11.65 -10.71 4.45
C LYS A 57 11.32 -9.31 3.96
N ARG A 58 10.86 -9.18 2.72
CA ARG A 58 10.65 -7.88 2.10
C ARG A 58 9.47 -7.11 2.71
N ILE A 59 8.35 -7.77 3.03
CA ILE A 59 7.20 -7.09 3.66
C ILE A 59 7.56 -6.56 5.06
N LYS A 60 8.40 -7.28 5.81
CA LYS A 60 8.94 -6.79 7.08
C LYS A 60 9.80 -5.53 6.92
N GLU A 61 10.66 -5.51 5.91
CA GLU A 61 11.48 -4.33 5.61
C GLU A 61 10.62 -3.13 5.22
N ILE A 62 9.59 -3.34 4.40
CA ILE A 62 8.62 -2.29 4.02
C ILE A 62 7.95 -1.73 5.27
N VAL A 63 7.40 -2.59 6.15
CA VAL A 63 6.74 -2.15 7.38
C VAL A 63 7.71 -1.41 8.31
N LYS A 64 8.96 -1.86 8.40
CA LYS A 64 10.00 -1.19 9.20
C LYS A 64 10.38 0.19 8.64
N GLN A 65 10.41 0.35 7.32
CA GLN A 65 10.85 1.58 6.65
C GLN A 65 9.76 2.63 6.53
N HIS A 66 8.53 2.19 6.24
CA HIS A 66 7.41 3.07 5.89
C HIS A 66 6.30 3.08 6.95
N GLY A 67 6.34 2.18 7.94
CA GLY A 67 5.18 1.87 8.76
C GLY A 67 4.19 0.97 8.02
N TRP A 68 3.00 0.79 8.58
CA TRP A 68 1.95 0.01 7.92
C TRP A 68 1.50 0.69 6.60
N PRO A 69 1.53 0.01 5.45
CA PRO A 69 1.06 0.58 4.18
C PRO A 69 -0.46 0.82 4.19
N THR A 70 -0.89 2.05 4.46
CA THR A 70 -2.31 2.44 4.48
C THR A 70 -2.83 2.81 3.09
N ALA A 71 -4.15 2.90 2.95
CA ALA A 71 -4.79 3.35 1.71
C ALA A 71 -4.33 4.77 1.30
N ASP A 72 -4.14 5.69 2.24
CA ASP A 72 -3.62 7.03 1.93
C ASP A 72 -2.17 7.00 1.41
N MET A 73 -1.38 6.01 1.83
CA MET A 73 0.03 5.90 1.46
C MET A 73 0.24 5.25 0.08
N VAL A 74 -0.48 4.17 -0.20
CA VAL A 74 -0.24 3.31 -1.39
C VAL A 74 -1.50 3.08 -2.23
N GLY A 75 -2.61 3.72 -1.87
CA GLY A 75 -3.95 3.45 -2.39
C GLY A 75 -4.51 2.10 -1.92
N GLU A 76 -5.81 1.91 -2.13
CA GLU A 76 -6.56 0.77 -1.60
C GLU A 76 -5.99 -0.60 -2.01
N ASN A 77 -5.63 -0.77 -3.29
CA ASN A 77 -5.10 -2.04 -3.77
C ASN A 77 -3.68 -2.33 -3.26
N GLY A 78 -2.86 -1.31 -3.00
CA GLY A 78 -1.55 -1.46 -2.38
C GLY A 78 -1.67 -1.87 -0.92
N ALA A 79 -2.61 -1.26 -0.20
CA ALA A 79 -2.90 -1.62 1.19
C ALA A 79 -3.45 -3.05 1.29
N MET A 80 -4.35 -3.44 0.38
CA MET A 80 -4.86 -4.82 0.28
C MET A 80 -3.75 -5.82 -0.04
N ALA A 81 -2.85 -5.49 -0.97
CA ALA A 81 -1.70 -6.33 -1.29
C ALA A 81 -0.79 -6.54 -0.07
N ALA A 82 -0.49 -5.48 0.68
CA ALA A 82 0.29 -5.58 1.92
C ALA A 82 -0.40 -6.48 2.97
N TRP A 83 -1.72 -6.36 3.13
CA TRP A 83 -2.50 -7.21 4.02
C TRP A 83 -2.40 -8.70 3.68
N LEU A 84 -2.59 -9.06 2.41
CA LEU A 84 -2.54 -10.45 1.98
C LEU A 84 -1.13 -11.05 2.12
N LEU A 85 -0.09 -10.28 1.78
CA LEU A 85 1.30 -10.68 1.97
C LEU A 85 1.64 -10.95 3.45
N VAL A 86 1.08 -10.18 4.37
CA VAL A 86 1.28 -10.41 5.82
C VAL A 86 0.55 -11.66 6.29
N GLN A 87 -0.68 -11.91 5.84
CA GLN A 87 -1.41 -13.13 6.22
C GLN A 87 -0.66 -14.41 5.84
N HIS A 88 0.09 -14.37 4.74
CA HIS A 88 0.91 -15.50 4.30
C HIS A 88 2.26 -15.60 5.01
N HIS A 89 2.65 -14.60 5.82
CA HIS A 89 3.95 -14.61 6.49
C HIS A 89 4.07 -15.76 7.50
N ASP A 90 5.21 -16.44 7.57
CA ASP A 90 5.40 -17.59 8.47
C ASP A 90 5.47 -17.24 9.98
N GLU A 91 5.42 -15.96 10.36
CA GLU A 91 5.69 -15.51 11.74
C GLU A 91 4.47 -14.85 12.35
N LEU A 92 3.80 -15.59 13.25
CA LEU A 92 2.56 -15.16 13.89
C LEU A 92 2.67 -13.83 14.64
N GLU A 93 3.79 -13.58 15.33
CA GLU A 93 3.98 -12.33 16.08
C GLU A 93 4.07 -11.12 15.15
N PHE A 94 4.63 -11.27 13.95
CA PHE A 94 4.65 -10.22 12.95
C PHE A 94 3.25 -10.00 12.36
N GLN A 95 2.48 -11.07 12.13
CA GLN A 95 1.08 -10.94 11.70
C GLN A 95 0.25 -10.15 12.71
N LYS A 96 0.34 -10.48 14.01
CA LYS A 96 -0.34 -9.77 15.10
C LYS A 96 0.08 -8.30 15.19
N TYR A 97 1.38 -8.04 15.04
CA TYR A 97 1.91 -6.68 15.02
C TYR A 97 1.27 -5.83 13.91
N CYS A 98 1.14 -6.38 12.71
CA CYS A 98 0.48 -5.69 11.59
C CYS A 98 -1.03 -5.56 11.79
N LEU A 99 -1.70 -6.60 12.30
CA LEU A 99 -3.13 -6.61 12.59
C LEU A 99 -3.53 -5.46 13.53
N TYR A 100 -2.70 -5.16 14.54
CA TYR A 100 -2.91 -4.02 15.44
C TYR A 100 -3.10 -2.68 14.69
N PHE A 101 -2.31 -2.42 13.64
CA PHE A 101 -2.43 -1.19 12.85
C PHE A 101 -3.69 -1.17 12.00
N ILE A 102 -4.10 -2.32 11.46
CA ILE A 102 -5.33 -2.45 10.67
C ILE A 102 -6.55 -2.20 11.54
N GLU A 103 -6.61 -2.84 12.71
CA GLU A 103 -7.70 -2.63 13.66
C GLU A 103 -7.75 -1.20 14.17
N LYS A 104 -6.59 -0.57 14.38
CA LYS A 104 -6.53 0.85 14.75
C LYS A 104 -7.12 1.73 13.66
N ALA A 105 -6.71 1.54 12.41
CA ALA A 105 -7.24 2.29 11.28
C ALA A 105 -8.76 2.08 11.13
N ALA A 106 -9.26 0.86 11.32
CA ALA A 106 -10.69 0.56 11.24
C ALA A 106 -11.55 1.21 12.33
N ARG A 107 -10.98 1.55 13.49
CA ARG A 107 -11.69 2.23 14.60
C ARG A 107 -11.74 3.76 14.47
N GLU A 108 -10.90 4.33 13.60
CA GLU A 108 -10.78 5.78 13.40
C GLU A 108 -11.65 6.31 12.24
N HIS A 109 -12.45 5.42 11.62
CA HIS A 109 -13.43 5.70 10.56
C HIS A 109 -14.85 5.35 11.00
#